data_AF-A0A494XFC7-F1
#
_entry.id   AF-A0A494XFC7-F1
#
_cell.length_a   1.000
_cell.length_b   1.000
_cell.length_c   1.000
_cell.angle_alpha   90.00
_cell.angle_beta   90.00
_cell.angle_gamma   90.00
#
_symmetry.space_group_name_H-M   'P 1'
#
loop_
_entity.id
_entity.type
_entity.pdbx_description
1 polymer ?
#
loop_
_entity_poly.entity_id
_entity_poly.type
_entity_poly.pdbx_seq_one_letter_code
_entity_poly.pdbx_strand_id
1 'polypeptide(L)' 'MAVYRVYAYTSCGHHRIGAVQITARNPWDACEKGREQLKQQGITAELARVIPVEADGRMNPFRLYCVGSGAARDMRA' A
#
# COMPACT_ATOMS: atom_id res chain seq x y z
N MET A 1 17.97 -2.37 -2.44
CA MET A 1 16.65 -1.94 -1.92
C MET A 1 15.74 -1.74 -3.11
N ALA A 2 14.48 -2.15 -3.00
CA ALA A 2 13.53 -2.00 -4.09
C ALA A 2 12.67 -0.76 -3.88
N VAL A 3 12.20 -0.19 -4.98
CA VAL A 3 11.29 0.95 -4.96
C VAL A 3 9.87 0.44 -5.11
N TYR A 4 8.98 0.88 -4.23
CA TYR A 4 7.57 0.51 -4.20
C TYR A 4 6.71 1.75 -4.38
N ARG A 5 5.68 1.65 -5.22
CA ARG A 5 4.58 2.61 -5.27
C ARG A 5 3.48 2.14 -4.36
N VAL A 6 3.13 2.97 -3.40
CA VAL A 6 2.14 2.68 -2.39
C VAL A 6 0.92 3.55 -2.66
N TYR A 7 -0.21 2.91 -2.94
CA TYR A 7 -1.46 3.59 -3.28
C TYR A 7 -2.43 3.58 -2.11
N ALA A 8 -3.07 4.72 -1.83
CA ALA A 8 -4.21 4.82 -0.94
C ALA A 8 -5.50 4.83 -1.76
N TYR A 9 -6.46 3.97 -1.39
CA TYR A 9 -7.81 3.93 -1.94
C TYR A 9 -8.84 4.27 -0.88
N THR A 10 -10.03 4.75 -1.21
CA THR A 10 -11.15 4.86 -0.27
C THR A 10 -11.55 3.49 0.31
N SER A 11 -12.40 3.50 1.35
CA SER A 11 -12.90 2.29 2.01
C SER A 11 -13.69 1.39 1.06
N CYS A 12 -14.35 1.96 0.05
CA CYS A 12 -15.03 1.21 -1.01
C CYS A 12 -14.06 0.60 -2.05
N GLY A 13 -12.75 0.87 -1.97
CA GLY A 13 -11.71 0.25 -2.79
C GLY A 13 -11.67 0.68 -4.27
N HIS A 14 -12.64 1.47 -4.74
CA HIS A 14 -12.77 1.85 -6.15
C HIS A 14 -12.15 3.19 -6.50
N HIS A 15 -11.87 4.06 -5.53
CA HIS A 15 -11.33 5.39 -5.78
C HIS A 15 -9.96 5.55 -5.14
N ARG A 16 -8.93 5.81 -5.95
CA ARG A 16 -7.58 6.16 -5.45
C ARG A 16 -7.56 7.59 -4.92
N ILE A 17 -7.19 7.76 -3.66
CA ILE A 17 -7.10 9.05 -2.96
C ILE A 17 -5.68 9.55 -2.78
N GLY A 18 -4.68 8.68 -2.99
CA GLY A 18 -3.26 9.09 -2.96
C GLY A 18 -2.30 8.04 -3.46
N ALA A 19 -1.06 8.46 -3.65
CA ALA A 19 0.05 7.61 -4.04
C ALA A 19 1.37 8.19 -3.52
N VAL A 20 2.25 7.33 -3.02
CA VAL A 20 3.61 7.70 -2.61
C VAL A 20 4.61 6.66 -3.11
N GLN A 21 5.86 7.08 -3.31
CA GLN A 21 6.94 6.18 -3.72
C GLN A 21 7.89 5.98 -2.55
N ILE A 22 8.04 4.74 -2.13
CA ILE A 22 8.79 4.33 -0.95
C ILE A 22 9.93 3.42 -1.36
N THR A 23 11.13 3.70 -0.88
CA THR A 23 12.24 2.75 -0.96
C THR A 23 12.22 1.86 0.29
N ALA A 24 12.08 0.55 0.09
CA ALA A 24 11.91 -0.42 1.17
C ALA A 24 12.65 -1.72 0.91
N ARG A 25 12.80 -2.52 1.95
CA ARG A 25 13.45 -3.84 1.87
C ARG A 25 12.48 -4.93 1.42
N ASN A 26 11.20 -4.75 1.70
CA ASN A 26 10.12 -5.66 1.35
C ASN A 26 8.79 -4.87 1.25
N PRO A 27 7.73 -5.47 0.68
CA PRO A 27 6.45 -4.78 0.51
C PRO A 27 5.74 -4.37 1.81
N TRP A 28 6.05 -5.01 2.95
CA TRP A 28 5.42 -4.76 4.24
C TRP A 28 6.00 -3.49 4.86
N ASP A 29 7.34 -3.38 4.87
CA ASP A 29 8.10 -2.18 5.22
C ASP A 29 7.74 -1.00 4.30
N ALA A 30 7.53 -1.26 3.01
CA ALA A 30 7.03 -0.25 2.07
C ALA A 30 5.66 0.29 2.50
N CYS A 31 4.81 -0.60 3.01
CA CYS A 31 3.45 -0.27 3.36
C CYS A 31 3.33 0.52 4.65
N GLU A 32 4.09 0.15 5.69
CA GLU A 32 4.15 0.92 6.93
C GLU A 32 4.65 2.34 6.67
N LYS A 33 5.79 2.47 5.97
CA LYS A 33 6.36 3.77 5.58
C LYS A 33 5.42 4.56 4.68
N GLY A 34 4.79 3.90 3.71
CA GLY A 34 3.82 4.53 2.81
C GLY A 34 2.59 5.03 3.55
N ARG A 35 2.09 4.28 4.54
CA ARG A 35 0.97 4.69 5.39
C ARG A 35 1.32 5.91 6.24
N GLU A 36 2.51 5.94 6.83
CA GLU A 36 2.98 7.11 7.59
C GLU A 36 3.10 8.35 6.69
N GLN A 37 3.68 8.19 5.50
CA GLN A 37 3.84 9.30 4.56
C GLN A 37 2.51 9.81 4.01
N LEU A 38 1.56 8.91 3.71
CA LEU A 38 0.20 9.27 3.31
C LEU A 38 -0.54 9.99 4.45
N LYS A 39 -0.35 9.56 5.71
CA LYS A 39 -0.90 10.24 6.89
C LYS A 39 -0.33 11.67 7.04
N GLN A 40 0.96 11.85 6.81
CA GLN A 40 1.59 13.18 6.80
C GLN A 40 1.03 14.10 5.70
N GLN A 41 0.57 13.54 4.59
CA GLN A 41 -0.11 14.28 3.52
C GLN A 41 -1.59 14.58 3.82
N GLY A 42 -2.08 14.22 5.01
CA GLY A 42 -3.48 14.42 5.40
C GLY A 42 -4.43 13.33 4.89
N ILE A 43 -3.92 12.26 4.28
CA ILE A 43 -4.72 11.12 3.87
C ILE A 43 -4.89 10.19 5.08
N THR A 44 -6.08 10.19 5.67
CA THR A 44 -6.38 9.35 6.83
C THR A 44 -6.46 7.88 6.43
N ALA A 45 -5.46 7.12 6.90
CA ALA A 45 -5.30 5.70 6.60
C ALA A 45 -6.45 4.81 7.12
N GLU A 46 -7.32 5.32 7.99
CA GLU A 46 -8.49 4.61 8.53
C GLU A 46 -9.57 4.37 7.46
N LEU A 47 -9.65 5.27 6.48
CA LEU A 47 -10.50 5.11 5.30
C LEU A 47 -9.73 4.47 4.14
N ALA A 48 -8.44 4.18 4.31
CA ALA A 48 -7.56 3.90 3.19
C ALA A 48 -7.02 2.47 3.13
N ARG A 49 -7.28 1.79 2.01
CA ARG A 49 -6.59 0.53 1.68
C ARG A 49 -5.27 0.84 1.00
N VAL A 50 -4.19 0.28 1.53
CA VAL A 50 -2.82 0.56 1.05
C VAL A 50 -2.29 -0.61 0.23
N ILE A 51 -1.84 -0.37 -1.00
CA ILE A 51 -1.33 -1.40 -1.92
C ILE A 51 0.10 -1.07 -2.35
N PRO A 52 1.13 -1.80 -1.89
CA PRO A 52 2.49 -1.68 -2.39
C PRO A 52 2.66 -2.41 -3.74
N VAL A 53 3.28 -1.72 -4.71
CA VAL A 53 3.60 -2.25 -6.04
C VAL A 53 5.08 -2.01 -6.30
N GLU A 54 5.85 -3.06 -6.56
CA GLU A 54 7.26 -2.90 -6.92
C GLU A 54 7.37 -2.14 -8.26
N ALA A 55 8.15 -1.06 -8.28
CA ALA A 55 8.23 -0.14 -9.41
C ALA A 55 9.10 -0.66 -10.56
N ASP A 56 10.07 -1.53 -10.25
CA ASP A 56 11.06 -2.09 -11.20
C ASP A 56 10.88 -3.59 -11.47
N GLY A 57 10.12 -4.29 -10.62
CA GLY A 57 9.89 -5.73 -10.72
C GLY A 57 8.48 -6.01 -11.21
N ARG A 58 8.38 -6.82 -12.28
CA ARG A 58 7.17 -7.48 -12.81
C ARG A 58 5.93 -7.24 -11.94
N MET A 59 5.00 -6.44 -12.45
CA MET A 59 3.70 -6.14 -11.83
C MET A 59 3.23 -7.32 -10.99
N ASN A 60 3.29 -7.20 -9.65
CA ASN A 60 2.99 -8.31 -8.76
C ASN A 60 1.55 -8.78 -9.07
N PRO A 61 1.35 -10.00 -9.60
CA PRO A 61 0.02 -10.47 -9.98
C PRO A 61 -0.88 -10.64 -8.76
N PHE A 62 -0.28 -10.72 -7.57
CA PHE A 62 -0.97 -10.76 -6.29
C PHE A 62 -0.93 -9.36 -5.66
N ARG A 63 -2.07 -8.66 -5.69
CA ARG A 63 -2.24 -7.41 -4.95
C ARG A 63 -2.11 -7.70 -3.46
N LEU A 64 -0.98 -7.29 -2.88
CA LEU A 64 -0.81 -7.28 -1.43
C LEU A 64 -1.55 -6.07 -0.89
N TYR A 65 -2.36 -6.26 0.17
CA TYR A 65 -3.12 -5.19 0.77
C TYR A 65 -2.74 -5.06 2.23
N CYS A 66 -2.52 -3.84 2.68
CA CYS A 66 -2.33 -3.58 4.10
C CYS A 66 -3.64 -3.07 4.66
N VAL A 67 -4.28 -3.89 5.49
CA VAL A 67 -5.48 -3.53 6.23
C VAL A 67 -5.00 -3.03 7.59
N GLY A 68 -5.52 -1.87 8.03
CA GLY A 68 -5.25 -1.39 9.39
C GLY A 68 -5.68 -2.44 10.41
N SER A 69 -4.74 -2.85 11.25
CA SER A 69 -4.89 -3.86 12.31
C SER A 69 -4.98 -5.30 11.80
N GLY A 70 -3.82 -5.94 11.63
CA GLY A 70 -3.69 -7.40 11.64
C GLY A 70 -4.03 -8.11 10.33
N ALA A 71 -3.03 -8.85 9.83
CA ALA A 71 -3.14 -9.91 8.84
C ALA A 71 -3.80 -9.55 7.49
N ALA A 72 -2.96 -9.29 6.48
CA ALA A 72 -3.32 -9.59 5.10
C ALA A 72 -3.47 -11.12 4.97
N ARG A 73 -4.67 -11.66 5.18
CA ARG A 73 -5.03 -13.01 4.74
C ARG A 73 -5.08 -12.99 3.22
N ASP A 74 -4.19 -13.79 2.63
CA ASP A 74 -4.23 -14.26 1.26
C ASP A 74 -5.65 -14.76 0.95
N MET A 75 -6.47 -13.96 0.24
CA MET A 75 -7.72 -14.44 -0.36
C MET A 75 -7.40 -14.88 -1.78
N ARG A 76 -6.94 -16.13 -1.86
CA ARG A 76 -6.92 -16.92 -3.08
C ARG A 76 -8.38 -17.23 -3.43
N ALA A 77 -8.86 -16.70 -4.56
CA ALA A 77 -10.02 -17.21 -5.29
C ALA A 77 -9.48 -17.94 -6.53
#